data_AF-A0A0R3D5Z2-F1
#
_entry.id   AF-A0A0R3D5Z2-F1
#
_cell.length_a   1.000
_cell.length_b   1.000
_cell.length_c   1.000
_cell.angle_alpha   90.00
_cell.angle_beta   90.00
_cell.angle_gamma   90.00
#
_symmetry.space_group_name_H-M   'P 1'
#
loop_
_entity.id
_entity.type
_entity.pdbx_description
1 polymer ?
#
loop_
_entity_poly.entity_id
_entity_poly.type
_entity_poly.pdbx_seq_one_letter_code
_entity_poly.pdbx_strand_id
1 'polypeptide(L)'
;MTGESLAAAGNTEVPAYLALIEHGCSVDRINKDGEERRIAKKGALQLVASCPLELLGLSLLRSERGPRWQASDSEIDEFLQRRSGLRRETRGSPKQTKAWEASQQPNRRGGPEIDRSAMTFVVSS
;
A
#
# COMPACT_ATOMS: atom_id res chain seq x y z
N MET A 1 7.74 34.48 17.51
CA MET A 1 6.96 33.28 17.82
C MET A 1 7.93 32.20 18.23
N THR A 2 7.87 31.76 19.49
CA THR A 2 8.63 30.58 19.95
C THR A 2 7.98 29.35 19.34
N GLY A 3 8.74 28.56 18.58
CA GLY A 3 8.25 27.29 18.05
C GLY A 3 8.13 26.28 19.19
N GLU A 4 6.94 25.71 19.37
CA GLU A 4 6.70 24.61 20.30
C GLU A 4 6.83 23.29 19.53
N SER A 5 7.53 22.31 20.11
CA SER A 5 7.72 20.98 19.52
C SER A 5 7.09 19.93 20.41
N LEU A 6 6.00 19.34 19.95
CA LEU A 6 5.36 18.20 20.60
C LEU A 6 5.81 16.92 19.92
N ALA A 7 6.42 16.01 20.67
CA ALA A 7 6.79 14.68 20.20
C ALA A 7 5.82 13.65 20.76
N ALA A 8 5.49 12.62 19.96
CA ALA A 8 4.72 11.47 20.42
C ALA A 8 5.57 10.63 21.39
N ALA A 9 5.52 10.98 22.66
CA ALA A 9 6.16 10.27 23.76
C ALA A 9 5.14 10.01 24.88
N GLY A 10 5.53 9.28 25.94
CA GLY A 10 4.62 8.88 27.01
C GLY A 10 3.92 10.05 27.73
N ASN A 11 4.50 11.25 27.69
CA ASN A 11 3.89 12.48 28.22
C ASN A 11 2.67 12.98 27.42
N THR A 12 2.41 12.44 26.22
CA THR A 12 1.25 12.81 25.40
C THR A 12 0.00 11.96 25.69
N GLU A 13 0.11 10.85 26.42
CA GLU A 13 -1.03 9.96 26.69
C GLU A 13 -2.06 10.58 27.64
N VAL A 14 -1.59 11.22 28.71
CA VAL A 14 -2.46 11.87 29.70
C VAL A 14 -3.27 13.02 29.08
N PRO A 15 -2.66 14.01 28.38
CA PRO A 15 -3.44 15.05 27.73
C PRO A 15 -4.40 14.50 26.67
N ALA A 16 -4.03 13.45 25.94
CA ALA A 16 -4.94 12.82 24.99
C ALA A 16 -6.14 12.15 25.67
N TYR A 17 -5.93 11.50 26.82
CA TYR A 17 -7.03 10.96 27.62
C TYR A 17 -7.97 12.06 28.12
N LEU A 18 -7.43 13.15 28.67
CA LEU A 18 -8.25 14.26 29.16
C LEU A 18 -9.08 14.89 28.03
N ALA A 19 -8.47 15.13 26.87
CA ALA A 19 -9.17 15.63 25.70
C ALA A 19 -10.31 14.70 25.25
N LEU A 20 -10.12 13.37 25.31
CA LEU A 20 -11.20 12.41 25.01
C LEU A 20 -12.39 12.56 25.97
N ILE A 21 -12.14 12.75 27.28
CA ILE A 21 -13.20 12.98 28.26
C ILE A 21 -13.92 14.30 27.97
N GLU A 22 -13.20 15.38 27.67
CA GLU A 22 -13.78 16.68 27.29
C GLU A 22 -14.62 16.59 26.01
N HIS A 23 -14.25 15.72 25.07
CA HIS A 23 -15.04 15.41 23.88
C HIS A 23 -16.28 14.56 24.17
N GLY A 24 -16.53 14.19 25.42
CA GLY A 24 -17.68 13.38 25.85
C GLY A 24 -17.50 11.89 25.57
N CYS A 25 -16.25 11.42 25.47
CA CYS A 25 -15.96 9.99 25.34
C CYS A 25 -15.77 9.36 26.72
N SER A 26 -16.27 8.13 26.90
CA SER A 26 -15.85 7.25 28.00
C SER A 26 -14.74 6.34 27.50
N VAL A 27 -13.64 6.22 28.25
CA VAL A 27 -12.48 5.39 27.86
C VAL A 27 -12.34 4.19 28.80
N ASP A 28 -12.53 3.00 28.25
CA ASP A 28 -12.39 1.72 28.96
C ASP A 28 -11.09 1.01 28.53
N ARG A 29 -10.53 0.19 29.41
CA ARG A 29 -9.45 -0.74 29.06
C ARG A 29 -10.02 -2.13 28.89
N ILE A 30 -9.61 -2.81 27.81
CA ILE A 30 -9.98 -4.19 27.54
C ILE A 30 -8.69 -4.97 27.30
N ASN A 31 -8.49 -6.02 28.09
CA ASN A 31 -7.48 -7.01 27.81
C ASN A 31 -8.16 -8.16 27.07
N LYS A 32 -7.80 -8.36 25.80
CA LYS A 32 -8.33 -9.45 24.99
C LYS A 32 -7.16 -10.17 24.34
N ASP A 33 -7.10 -11.48 24.54
CA ASP A 33 -6.08 -12.35 23.93
C ASP A 33 -4.63 -11.96 24.30
N GLY A 34 -4.43 -11.33 25.47
CA GLY A 34 -3.13 -10.88 25.95
C GLY A 34 -2.70 -9.49 25.47
N GLU A 35 -3.50 -8.85 24.62
CA GLU A 35 -3.26 -7.51 24.10
C GLU A 35 -4.08 -6.47 24.89
N GLU A 36 -3.40 -5.50 25.53
CA GLU A 36 -4.07 -4.36 26.17
C GLU A 36 -4.56 -3.40 25.09
N ARG A 37 -5.88 -3.29 24.95
CA ARG A 37 -6.53 -2.31 24.09
C ARG A 37 -7.34 -1.33 24.91
N ARG A 38 -7.52 -0.14 24.37
CA ARG A 38 -8.38 0.89 24.92
C ARG A 38 -9.55 1.13 23.99
N ILE A 39 -10.71 1.39 24.58
CA ILE A 39 -11.94 1.65 23.86
C ILE A 39 -12.51 2.99 24.28
N ALA A 40 -12.67 3.93 23.34
CA ALA A 40 -13.43 5.15 23.55
C ALA A 40 -14.85 5.01 23.00
N LYS A 41 -15.86 5.34 23.80
CA LYS A 41 -17.28 5.30 23.42
C LYS A 41 -17.90 6.69 23.46
N LYS A 42 -18.63 7.06 22.41
CA LYS A 42 -19.42 8.31 22.32
C LYS A 42 -20.73 8.04 21.58
N GLY A 43 -21.82 7.86 22.32
CA GLY A 43 -23.10 7.42 21.77
C GLY A 43 -22.98 6.07 21.07
N ALA A 44 -23.32 6.01 19.77
CA ALA A 44 -23.19 4.81 18.94
C ALA A 44 -21.77 4.59 18.36
N LEU A 45 -20.85 5.54 18.55
CA LEU A 45 -19.48 5.44 18.05
C LEU A 45 -18.60 4.71 19.08
N GLN A 46 -17.89 3.69 18.62
CA GLN A 46 -16.87 2.98 19.37
C GLN A 46 -15.55 3.02 18.61
N LEU A 47 -14.50 3.48 19.29
CA LEU A 47 -13.14 3.57 18.78
C LEU A 47 -12.25 2.62 19.58
N VAL A 48 -11.33 1.92 18.92
CA VAL A 48 -10.45 0.94 19.55
C VAL A 48 -9.02 1.19 19.11
N ALA A 49 -8.10 1.33 20.06
CA ALA A 49 -6.68 1.53 19.78
C ALA A 49 -5.81 1.06 20.95
N SER A 50 -4.49 1.13 20.82
CA SER A 50 -3.56 0.67 21.86
C SER A 50 -3.30 1.74 22.91
N CYS A 51 -3.39 3.03 22.56
CA CYS A 51 -3.16 4.14 23.49
C CYS A 51 -4.19 5.28 23.33
N PRO A 52 -4.29 6.20 24.32
CA PRO A 52 -5.21 7.34 24.25
C PRO A 52 -4.95 8.28 23.08
N LEU A 53 -3.69 8.45 22.67
CA LEU A 53 -3.33 9.33 21.57
C LEU A 53 -3.91 8.84 20.23
N GLU A 54 -3.83 7.53 19.97
CA GLU A 54 -4.45 6.92 18.80
C GLU A 54 -5.98 7.05 18.86
N LEU A 55 -6.61 6.83 20.02
CA LEU A 55 -8.05 7.02 20.19
C LEU A 55 -8.48 8.47 19.90
N LEU A 56 -7.71 9.46 20.36
CA LEU A 56 -7.96 10.86 20.06
C LEU A 56 -7.84 11.13 18.55
N GLY A 57 -6.80 10.59 17.90
CA GLY A 57 -6.63 10.68 16.46
C GLY A 57 -7.81 10.10 15.68
N LEU A 58 -8.31 8.91 16.07
CA LEU A 58 -9.49 8.29 15.46
C LEU A 58 -10.76 9.13 15.67
N SER A 59 -10.92 9.70 16.86
CA SER A 59 -12.05 10.58 17.18
C SER A 59 -12.06 11.82 16.29
N LEU A 60 -10.90 12.47 16.13
CA LEU A 60 -10.75 13.63 15.26
C LEU A 60 -10.97 13.26 13.79
N LEU A 61 -10.39 12.15 13.31
CA LEU A 61 -10.59 11.70 11.93
C LEU A 61 -12.08 11.47 11.62
N ARG A 62 -12.83 10.89 12.56
CA ARG A 62 -14.27 10.67 12.44
C ARG A 62 -15.09 11.96 12.49
N SER A 63 -14.61 12.97 13.23
CA SER A 63 -15.20 14.31 13.29
C SER A 63 -15.01 15.06 11.97
N GLU A 64 -13.79 15.07 11.43
CA GLU A 64 -13.43 15.82 10.22
C GLU A 64 -14.01 15.21 8.94
N ARG A 65 -13.97 13.88 8.77
CA ARG A 65 -14.44 13.21 7.54
C ARG A 65 -15.84 12.60 7.64
N GLY A 66 -16.44 12.60 8.83
CA GLY A 66 -17.76 12.02 9.03
C GLY A 66 -17.78 10.48 8.90
N PRO A 67 -18.96 9.88 8.65
CA PRO A 67 -19.13 8.42 8.66
C PRO A 67 -18.33 7.66 7.59
N ARG A 68 -17.96 8.35 6.52
CA ARG A 68 -17.19 7.83 5.39
C ARG A 68 -15.74 8.29 5.50
N TRP A 69 -15.13 8.08 6.67
CA TRP A 69 -13.79 8.54 6.98
C TRP A 69 -12.69 7.80 6.21
N GLN A 70 -13.02 6.62 5.65
CA GLN A 70 -12.11 5.80 4.88
C GLN A 70 -11.61 6.56 3.65
N ALA A 71 -10.32 6.39 3.34
CA ALA A 71 -9.76 6.90 2.10
C ALA A 71 -10.29 6.11 0.90
N SER A 72 -10.47 6.77 -0.24
CA SER A 72 -10.70 6.08 -1.50
C SER A 72 -9.40 5.45 -2.03
N ASP A 73 -9.52 4.48 -2.94
CA ASP A 73 -8.36 3.85 -3.58
C ASP A 73 -7.42 4.88 -4.23
N SER A 74 -7.97 5.93 -4.85
CA SER A 74 -7.17 7.01 -5.45
C SER A 74 -6.41 7.83 -4.41
N GLU A 75 -7.01 8.11 -3.26
CA GLU A 75 -6.35 8.82 -2.15
C GLU A 75 -5.22 7.95 -1.54
N ILE A 76 -5.45 6.63 -1.45
CA ILE A 76 -4.44 5.68 -0.98
C ILE A 76 -3.26 5.62 -1.96
N ASP A 77 -3.53 5.49 -3.26
CA ASP A 77 -2.50 5.48 -4.29
C ASP A 77 -1.65 6.75 -4.28
N GLU A 78 -2.30 7.91 -4.15
CA GLU A 78 -1.59 9.19 -4.07
C GLU A 78 -0.73 9.28 -2.80
N PHE A 79 -1.26 8.86 -1.65
CA PHE A 79 -0.50 8.81 -0.39
C PHE A 79 0.74 7.91 -0.51
N LEU A 80 0.58 6.72 -1.08
CA LEU A 80 1.67 5.76 -1.25
C LEU A 80 2.73 6.26 -2.23
N GLN A 81 2.36 6.96 -3.30
CA GLN A 81 3.31 7.56 -4.24
C GLN A 81 4.15 8.65 -3.57
N ARG A 82 3.50 9.53 -2.78
CA ARG A 82 4.20 10.59 -2.03
C ARG A 82 5.15 10.01 -0.98
N ARG A 83 4.77 8.92 -0.31
CA ARG A 83 5.57 8.29 0.75
C ARG A 83 6.74 7.45 0.23
N SER A 84 6.53 6.71 -0.86
CA SER A 84 7.53 5.76 -1.38
C SER A 84 8.64 6.42 -2.18
N GLY A 85 8.48 7.67 -2.60
CA GLY A 85 9.37 8.30 -3.60
C GLY A 85 9.38 7.54 -4.94
N LEU A 86 8.57 6.48 -5.08
CA LEU A 86 8.57 5.62 -6.24
C LEU A 86 7.69 6.28 -7.29
N ARG A 87 8.31 7.18 -8.07
CA ARG A 87 7.81 7.53 -9.39
C ARG A 87 7.59 6.22 -10.13
N ARG A 88 6.33 5.83 -10.32
CA ARG A 88 5.98 4.90 -11.38
C ARG A 88 6.29 5.62 -12.68
N GLU A 89 7.53 5.49 -13.14
CA GLU A 89 7.88 5.75 -14.52
C GLU A 89 6.98 4.80 -15.33
N THR A 90 5.98 5.39 -15.98
CA THR A 90 5.01 4.68 -16.79
C THR A 90 5.78 3.97 -17.89
N ARG A 91 6.07 2.69 -17.66
CA ARG A 91 6.68 1.79 -18.64
C ARG A 91 5.60 1.48 -19.68
N GLY A 92 5.37 2.46 -20.56
CA GLY A 92 4.35 2.48 -21.58
C GLY A 92 4.68 3.54 -22.62
N SER A 93 5.93 3.58 -23.11
CA SER A 93 6.27 4.29 -24.34
C SER A 93 5.97 3.37 -25.53
N PRO A 94 5.05 3.73 -26.46
CA PRO A 94 4.70 2.94 -27.65
C PRO A 94 5.81 2.80 -28.71
N LYS A 95 7.08 3.08 -28.37
CA LYS A 95 8.17 3.15 -29.34
C LYS A 95 8.97 1.84 -29.50
N GLN A 96 8.79 0.85 -28.63
CA GLN A 96 9.55 -0.41 -28.71
C GLN A 96 8.83 -1.57 -29.41
N THR A 97 7.52 -1.50 -29.65
CA THR A 97 6.79 -2.58 -30.34
C THR A 97 7.13 -2.70 -31.83
N LYS A 98 7.63 -1.64 -32.48
CA LYS A 98 8.01 -1.72 -33.91
C LYS A 98 9.36 -2.38 -34.18
N ALA A 99 10.23 -2.55 -33.18
CA ALA A 99 11.57 -3.14 -33.38
C ALA A 99 11.55 -4.68 -33.32
N TRP A 100 10.68 -5.26 -32.49
CA TRP A 100 10.52 -6.71 -32.38
C TRP A 100 9.85 -7.32 -33.63
N GLU A 101 8.82 -6.65 -34.16
CA GLU A 101 8.04 -7.14 -35.31
C GLU A 101 8.82 -7.12 -36.63
N ALA A 102 9.82 -6.24 -36.76
CA ALA A 102 10.72 -6.21 -37.92
C ALA A 102 11.73 -7.37 -37.95
N SER A 103 11.93 -8.07 -36.82
CA SER A 103 12.90 -9.17 -36.71
C SER A 103 12.31 -10.56 -37.00
N GLN A 104 11.00 -10.65 -37.28
CA GLN A 104 10.30 -11.93 -37.52
C GLN A 104 9.78 -12.14 -38.96
N GLN A 105 10.28 -11.41 -39.96
CA GLN A 105 9.98 -11.78 -41.36
C GLN A 105 10.92 -12.90 -41.84
N PRO A 106 10.40 -14.08 -42.25
CA PRO A 106 11.23 -15.14 -42.80
C PRO A 106 11.70 -14.79 -44.21
N ASN A 107 13.03 -14.79 -44.39
CA ASN A 107 13.69 -14.57 -45.66
C ASN A 107 13.38 -15.71 -46.64
N ARG A 108 12.35 -15.55 -47.47
CA ARG A 108 12.16 -16.36 -48.68
C ARG A 108 13.17 -15.90 -49.73
N ARG A 109 14.19 -16.72 -50.04
CA ARG A 109 14.82 -16.82 -51.37
C ARG A 109 15.91 -17.92 -51.42
N GLY A 110 15.56 -19.05 -52.05
CA GLY A 110 16.33 -19.72 -53.11
C GLY A 110 17.71 -20.35 -52.85
N GLY A 111 17.72 -21.69 -52.67
CA GLY A 111 18.66 -22.68 -53.26
C GLY A 111 20.18 -22.65 -52.92
N PRO A 112 20.97 -23.70 -53.25
CA PRO A 112 20.65 -24.84 -54.11
C PRO A 112 20.77 -26.24 -53.46
N GLU A 113 20.18 -27.17 -54.20
CA GLU A 113 20.23 -28.63 -54.19
C GLU A 113 21.64 -29.22 -54.06
N ILE A 114 21.83 -30.20 -53.15
CA ILE A 114 22.97 -31.12 -53.17
C ILE A 114 22.47 -32.54 -52.95
N ASP A 115 22.97 -33.40 -53.83
CA ASP A 115 22.59 -34.76 -54.19
C ASP A 115 22.90 -35.83 -53.12
N ARG A 116 22.16 -36.94 -53.22
CA ARG A 116 22.21 -38.15 -52.39
C ARG A 116 23.39 -39.04 -52.80
N SER A 117 24.32 -39.32 -51.88
CA SER A 117 25.04 -40.61 -51.82
C SER A 117 25.79 -40.79 -50.51
N ALA A 118 25.74 -42.04 -49.99
CA ALA A 118 26.40 -42.59 -48.81
C ALA A 118 25.87 -42.05 -47.45
N MET A 119 25.62 -42.83 -46.40
CA MET A 119 26.18 -44.13 -46.03
C MET A 119 25.29 -44.79 -44.96
N THR A 120 25.45 -46.11 -44.88
CA THR A 120 24.67 -47.16 -44.25
C THR A 120 24.51 -47.10 -42.72
N PHE A 121 23.42 -47.71 -42.24
CA PHE A 121 23.12 -48.23 -40.89
C PHE A 121 24.32 -48.71 -40.06
N VAL A 122 24.25 -48.52 -38.72
CA VAL A 122 24.34 -49.61 -37.70
C VAL A 122 23.57 -49.19 -36.42
N VAL A 123 22.67 -50.07 -35.98
CA VAL A 123 22.02 -50.14 -34.65
C VAL A 123 22.87 -51.05 -33.76
N SER A 124 23.07 -50.68 -32.49
CA SER A 124 23.38 -51.56 -31.33
C SER A 124 23.67 -50.66 -30.11
N SER A 125 23.20 -50.87 -28.88
CA SER A 125 22.31 -51.85 -28.25
C SER A 125 21.77 -51.22 -26.97
#